data_AF-A0A4V5NIB4-F1
#
_entry.id   AF-A0A4V5NIB4-F1
#
_cell.length_a   1.000
_cell.length_b   1.000
_cell.length_c   1.000
_cell.angle_alpha   90.00
_cell.angle_beta   90.00
_cell.angle_gamma   90.00
#
_symmetry.space_group_name_H-M   'P 1'
#
loop_
_entity.id
_entity.type
_entity.pdbx_description
1 polymer ?
#
loop_
_entity_poly.entity_id
_entity_poly.type
_entity_poly.pdbx_seq_one_letter_code
_entity_poly.pdbx_strand_id
1 'polypeptide(L)'
;MSTSPADTLQTPSMSGRKRKASEEPDQDRMSTSPTASPSFGNRLLRPSSTPRSTKRTRTGLAVGRPLALPRLLETLSADEMRQLLQNVADQHPELQQEIVAKAPRPSIDSTLSVFSRYEDDFREAFPLGTQPTSDYSYNRVRQHLLQLMEALRDYTPHFLPPQEPQAIMSLNYLDAVTNTLHRLPDWDSYQHQRHKNEAYDEIAKAWALVIREASKRAGGFHLQFGGWDQKLVEHNHKSGGRLEEAVNELRSAVGFMQAGSSSASPGVSDERANIRQQLFSGSYGQQLGVGHGGW
;
A
#
# COMPACT_ATOMS: atom_id res chain seq x y z
N MET A 1 43.07 19.39 34.58
CA MET A 1 44.00 19.14 33.46
C MET A 1 43.14 18.85 32.24
N SER A 2 42.52 19.82 31.55
CA SER A 2 42.98 21.17 31.18
C SER A 2 44.22 21.11 30.28
N THR A 3 44.05 21.29 28.97
CA THR A 3 44.40 22.53 28.22
C THR A 3 44.19 22.38 26.70
N SER A 4 43.36 23.25 26.10
CA SER A 4 43.65 23.94 24.82
C SER A 4 44.41 25.25 25.14
N PRO A 5 45.06 26.03 24.23
CA PRO A 5 44.57 26.60 22.95
C PRO A 5 45.50 26.18 21.76
N ALA A 6 45.66 26.83 20.59
CA ALA A 6 45.23 28.08 19.95
C ALA A 6 45.02 27.80 18.43
N ASP A 7 44.24 28.52 17.60
CA ASP A 7 43.96 29.95 17.36
C ASP A 7 45.01 30.68 16.50
N THR A 8 44.63 31.02 15.25
CA THR A 8 45.31 31.99 14.39
C THR A 8 44.28 32.66 13.47
N LEU A 9 44.16 33.97 13.63
CA LEU A 9 43.24 34.85 12.89
C LEU A 9 43.87 35.34 11.57
N GLN A 10 43.04 35.56 10.56
CA GLN A 10 43.30 36.58 9.53
C GLN A 10 42.07 37.47 9.36
N THR A 11 42.31 38.77 9.30
CA THR A 11 41.30 39.85 9.38
C THR A 11 41.30 40.66 8.05
N PRO A 12 40.66 41.84 7.91
CA PRO A 12 39.61 42.00 6.89
C PRO A 12 39.98 42.96 5.75
N SER A 13 39.16 42.98 4.70
CA SER A 13 39.19 44.04 3.68
C SER A 13 38.02 45.02 3.86
N MET A 14 38.31 46.32 3.84
CA MET A 14 37.34 47.41 4.03
C MET A 14 37.20 48.28 2.79
N SER A 15 35.98 48.43 2.26
CA SER A 15 35.41 49.64 1.62
C SER A 15 34.05 49.32 0.95
N GLY A 16 33.02 50.19 0.96
CA GLY A 16 32.93 51.47 1.64
C GLY A 16 31.55 52.14 1.54
N ARG A 17 31.09 52.69 2.67
CA ARG A 17 30.33 53.95 2.85
C ARG A 17 29.00 54.18 2.07
N LYS A 18 27.91 53.99 2.84
CA LYS A 18 26.65 54.80 2.88
C LYS A 18 26.52 55.94 1.85
N ARG A 19 25.39 55.97 1.12
CA ARG A 19 24.76 57.21 0.63
C ARG A 19 23.32 57.29 1.11
N LYS A 20 22.93 58.46 1.62
CA LYS A 20 21.57 58.79 2.07
C LYS A 20 20.68 59.09 0.87
N ALA A 21 19.37 58.92 1.03
CA ALA A 21 18.39 59.65 0.24
C ALA A 21 18.36 61.13 0.67
N SER A 22 18.03 62.02 -0.27
CA SER A 22 17.76 63.45 -0.01
C SER A 22 16.75 63.97 -1.03
N GLU A 23 15.91 64.88 -0.57
CA GLU A 23 14.70 65.39 -1.22
C GLU A 23 14.90 66.18 -2.54
N GLU A 24 13.83 66.20 -3.35
CA GLU A 24 13.46 67.22 -4.32
C GLU A 24 12.70 68.38 -3.61
N PRO A 25 12.29 69.48 -4.29
CA PRO A 25 12.76 70.08 -5.55
C PRO A 25 13.04 71.60 -5.38
N ASP A 26 13.54 72.29 -6.41
CA ASP A 26 12.86 73.52 -6.89
C ASP A 26 13.35 74.13 -8.23
N GLN A 27 12.39 74.74 -8.93
CA GLN A 27 12.45 75.90 -9.84
C GLN A 27 13.33 76.00 -11.12
N ASP A 28 12.60 76.39 -12.19
CA ASP A 28 12.93 77.39 -13.22
C ASP A 28 13.99 77.14 -14.32
N ARG A 29 13.51 76.89 -15.57
CA ARG A 29 13.41 77.95 -16.61
C ARG A 29 12.83 77.52 -17.98
N MET A 30 11.71 78.16 -18.32
CA MET A 30 11.25 78.66 -19.63
C MET A 30 11.93 78.20 -20.95
N SER A 31 11.09 77.66 -21.85
CA SER A 31 10.88 78.11 -23.25
C SER A 31 12.00 78.01 -24.31
N THR A 32 11.77 77.25 -25.38
CA THR A 32 11.27 77.75 -26.71
C THR A 32 11.40 76.70 -27.83
N SER A 33 10.31 76.46 -28.56
CA SER A 33 10.29 76.13 -30.00
C SER A 33 9.85 77.42 -30.76
N PRO A 34 9.91 77.58 -32.10
CA PRO A 34 9.98 76.60 -33.23
C PRO A 34 11.12 76.95 -34.26
N THR A 35 11.25 76.49 -35.52
CA THR A 35 10.35 76.68 -36.71
C THR A 35 10.97 76.06 -38.00
N ALA A 36 10.13 75.82 -39.02
CA ALA A 36 10.39 75.85 -40.48
C ALA A 36 11.00 74.63 -41.24
N SER A 37 10.14 73.99 -42.04
CA SER A 37 10.41 73.25 -43.29
C SER A 37 10.58 74.23 -44.49
N PRO A 38 10.61 73.82 -45.80
CA PRO A 38 10.92 72.53 -46.46
C PRO A 38 11.94 72.70 -47.64
N SER A 39 12.25 71.63 -48.40
CA SER A 39 12.61 71.72 -49.85
C SER A 39 12.61 70.36 -50.58
N PHE A 40 12.17 70.38 -51.84
CA PHE A 40 12.16 69.28 -52.82
C PHE A 40 13.52 69.23 -53.58
N GLY A 41 14.00 68.16 -54.25
CA GLY A 41 13.50 66.80 -54.45
C GLY A 41 14.47 65.97 -55.34
N ASN A 42 14.15 64.69 -55.59
CA ASN A 42 14.79 63.76 -56.55
C ASN A 42 16.32 63.46 -56.47
N ARG A 43 16.68 62.33 -55.84
CA ARG A 43 17.23 61.19 -56.60
C ARG A 43 17.07 59.84 -55.87
N LEU A 44 17.00 58.77 -56.66
CA LEU A 44 16.68 57.39 -56.26
C LEU A 44 17.91 56.64 -55.74
N LEU A 45 17.84 56.08 -54.53
CA LEU A 45 18.54 54.83 -54.14
C LEU A 45 17.70 54.06 -53.09
N ARG A 46 17.55 52.75 -53.31
CA ARG A 46 16.86 51.75 -52.46
C ARG A 46 17.82 50.54 -52.35
N PRO A 47 17.79 49.69 -51.30
CA PRO A 47 17.18 49.82 -49.97
C PRO A 47 18.23 49.80 -48.84
N SER A 48 17.97 50.52 -47.74
CA SER A 48 18.34 50.01 -46.42
C SER A 48 17.08 49.91 -45.60
N SER A 49 16.52 48.71 -45.53
CA SER A 49 15.45 48.37 -44.61
C SER A 49 16.02 48.26 -43.19
N THR A 50 16.42 49.40 -42.63
CA THR A 50 16.56 49.50 -41.18
C THR A 50 15.16 49.32 -40.60
N PRO A 51 14.86 48.20 -39.90
CA PRO A 51 13.60 48.11 -39.20
C PRO A 51 13.61 49.26 -38.19
N ARG A 52 12.62 50.16 -38.27
CA ARG A 52 12.36 51.08 -37.17
C ARG A 52 12.13 50.19 -35.96
N SER A 53 13.11 50.15 -35.06
CA SER A 53 12.99 49.46 -33.79
C SER A 53 11.92 50.20 -33.00
N THR A 54 10.67 49.80 -33.22
CA THR A 54 9.62 50.02 -32.26
C THR A 54 10.17 49.42 -30.98
N LYS A 55 10.52 50.29 -30.03
CA LYS A 55 10.83 49.85 -28.68
C LYS A 55 9.60 49.07 -28.24
N ARG A 56 9.66 47.74 -28.32
CA ARG A 56 8.81 46.84 -27.55
C ARG A 56 9.12 47.26 -26.13
N THR A 57 8.26 48.11 -25.57
CA THR A 57 8.32 48.51 -24.17
C THR A 57 8.47 47.22 -23.41
N ARG A 58 9.63 47.01 -22.78
CA ARG A 58 9.91 45.78 -22.06
C ARG A 58 9.21 45.86 -20.72
N THR A 59 7.89 46.01 -20.77
CA THR A 59 6.95 45.58 -19.75
C THR A 59 7.07 44.05 -19.64
N GLY A 60 8.20 43.63 -19.08
CA GLY A 60 8.21 42.56 -18.10
C GLY A 60 7.42 43.03 -16.88
N LEU A 61 6.13 43.32 -17.09
CA LEU A 61 5.12 43.05 -16.10
C LEU A 61 5.37 41.58 -15.75
N ALA A 62 5.64 41.31 -14.47
CA ALA A 62 5.55 39.97 -13.94
C ALA A 62 4.08 39.57 -13.94
N VAL A 63 3.52 39.36 -15.14
CA VAL A 63 2.20 38.77 -15.34
C VAL A 63 2.30 37.41 -14.68
N GLY A 64 1.54 37.24 -13.60
CA GLY A 64 1.57 36.02 -12.78
C GLY A 64 1.27 34.82 -13.66
N ARG A 65 2.31 34.11 -14.09
CA ARG A 65 2.14 32.84 -14.80
C ARG A 65 1.52 31.87 -13.81
N PRO A 66 0.40 31.20 -14.14
CA PRO A 66 -0.18 30.21 -13.25
C PRO A 66 0.88 29.16 -12.90
N LEU A 67 0.92 28.79 -11.63
CA LEU A 67 1.94 27.87 -11.11
C LEU A 67 1.80 26.52 -11.83
N ALA A 68 2.91 25.98 -12.32
CA ALA A 68 2.87 24.73 -13.08
C ALA A 68 2.43 23.57 -12.18
N LEU A 69 1.66 22.62 -12.72
CA LEU A 69 1.08 21.50 -11.97
C LEU A 69 2.08 20.79 -11.02
N PRO A 70 3.34 20.45 -11.41
CA PRO A 70 4.30 19.84 -10.48
C PRO A 70 4.58 20.69 -9.24
N ARG A 71 4.63 22.02 -9.38
CA ARG A 71 4.86 22.97 -8.28
C ARG A 71 3.64 23.19 -7.40
N LEU A 72 2.44 22.87 -7.88
CA LEU A 72 1.23 22.78 -7.04
C LEU A 72 1.23 21.48 -6.24
N LEU A 73 1.57 20.35 -6.89
CA LEU A 73 1.64 19.04 -6.24
C LEU A 73 2.74 18.98 -5.17
N GLU A 74 3.86 19.69 -5.34
CA GLU A 74 4.92 19.84 -4.33
C GLU A 74 4.44 20.46 -3.01
N THR A 75 3.35 21.23 -3.00
CA THR A 75 2.81 21.85 -1.77
C THR A 75 1.80 20.98 -1.03
N LEU A 76 1.37 19.86 -1.63
CA LEU A 76 0.39 18.96 -1.03
C LEU A 76 1.08 17.89 -0.17
N SER A 77 0.51 17.62 1.00
CA SER A 77 0.83 16.45 1.80
C SER A 77 0.44 15.15 1.08
N ALA A 78 0.93 14.02 1.59
CA ALA A 78 0.59 12.70 1.05
C ALA A 78 -0.93 12.42 1.11
N ASP A 79 -1.64 12.92 2.12
CA ASP A 79 -3.08 12.75 2.27
C ASP A 79 -3.88 13.64 1.31
N GLU A 80 -3.50 14.91 1.16
CA GLU A 80 -4.11 15.80 0.16
C GLU A 80 -3.86 15.28 -1.26
N MET A 81 -2.70 14.69 -1.54
CA MET A 81 -2.40 14.06 -2.82
C MET A 81 -3.22 12.79 -3.07
N ARG A 82 -3.42 11.94 -2.03
CA ARG A 82 -4.33 10.78 -2.08
C ARG A 82 -5.77 11.22 -2.37
N GLN A 83 -6.28 12.20 -1.62
CA GLN A 83 -7.63 12.74 -1.79
C GLN A 83 -7.82 13.38 -3.17
N LEU A 84 -6.86 14.16 -3.65
CA LEU A 84 -6.91 14.75 -4.99
C LEU A 84 -6.96 13.67 -6.07
N LEU A 85 -6.12 12.65 -5.98
CA LEU A 85 -6.10 11.53 -6.94
C LEU A 85 -7.42 10.74 -6.91
N GLN A 86 -7.99 10.50 -5.73
CA GLN A 86 -9.27 9.82 -5.57
C GLN A 86 -10.42 10.64 -6.21
N ASN A 87 -10.52 11.93 -5.88
CA ASN A 87 -11.53 12.82 -6.49
C ASN A 87 -11.40 12.87 -8.03
N VAL A 88 -10.18 12.85 -8.58
CA VAL A 88 -9.96 12.81 -10.03
C VAL A 88 -10.38 11.45 -10.62
N ALA A 89 -10.09 10.34 -9.94
CA ALA A 89 -10.50 9.01 -10.38
C ALA A 89 -12.03 8.81 -10.33
N ASP A 90 -12.70 9.38 -9.32
CA ASP A 90 -14.17 9.33 -9.18
C ASP A 90 -14.88 10.16 -10.28
N GLN A 91 -14.24 11.22 -10.79
CA GLN A 91 -14.72 11.97 -11.95
C GLN A 91 -14.40 11.29 -13.29
N HIS A 92 -13.38 10.44 -13.34
CA HIS A 92 -12.82 9.82 -14.54
C HIS A 92 -12.55 8.31 -14.33
N PRO A 93 -13.57 7.44 -14.45
CA PRO A 93 -13.42 5.99 -14.23
C PRO A 93 -12.38 5.33 -15.15
N GLU A 94 -12.10 5.91 -16.32
CA GLU A 94 -11.02 5.50 -17.21
C GLU A 94 -9.63 5.63 -16.57
N LEU A 95 -9.40 6.69 -15.78
CA LEU A 95 -8.16 6.88 -15.04
C LEU A 95 -8.09 5.94 -13.84
N GLN A 96 -9.21 5.61 -13.20
CA GLN A 96 -9.23 4.65 -12.09
C GLN A 96 -8.66 3.28 -12.51
N GLN A 97 -9.04 2.78 -13.69
CA GLN A 97 -8.50 1.53 -14.23
C GLN A 97 -6.99 1.63 -14.54
N GLU A 98 -6.54 2.75 -15.11
CA GLU A 98 -5.12 2.97 -15.39
C GLU A 98 -4.28 3.08 -14.10
N ILE A 99 -4.80 3.76 -13.08
CA ILE A 99 -4.16 3.89 -11.76
C ILE A 99 -4.05 2.51 -11.09
N VAL A 100 -5.12 1.72 -11.05
CA VAL A 100 -5.10 0.37 -10.46
C VAL A 100 -4.16 -0.56 -11.22
N ALA A 101 -4.07 -0.45 -12.56
CA ALA A 101 -3.15 -1.24 -13.37
C ALA A 101 -1.67 -0.85 -13.20
N LYS A 102 -1.37 0.42 -12.87
CA LYS A 102 -0.02 0.95 -12.66
C LYS A 102 0.43 0.94 -11.19
N ALA A 103 -0.50 0.88 -10.24
CA ALA A 103 -0.18 0.83 -8.83
C ALA A 103 0.57 -0.47 -8.49
N PRO A 104 1.68 -0.41 -7.73
CA PRO A 104 2.31 -1.62 -7.23
C PRO A 104 1.33 -2.35 -6.30
N ARG A 105 1.26 -3.68 -6.40
CA ARG A 105 0.49 -4.49 -5.46
C ARG A 105 1.05 -4.28 -4.04
N PRO A 106 0.20 -4.09 -3.01
CA PRO A 106 0.67 -3.95 -1.64
C PRO A 106 1.38 -5.23 -1.20
N SER A 107 2.61 -5.11 -0.71
CA SER A 107 3.30 -6.22 -0.04
C SER A 107 2.81 -6.37 1.39
N ILE A 108 2.96 -7.56 1.96
CA ILE A 108 2.65 -7.83 3.38
C ILE A 108 3.35 -6.79 4.27
N ASP A 109 4.65 -6.54 4.08
CA ASP A 109 5.41 -5.56 4.87
C ASP A 109 4.85 -4.13 4.76
N SER A 110 4.38 -3.73 3.56
CA SER A 110 3.79 -2.41 3.34
C SER A 110 2.44 -2.26 4.06
N THR A 111 1.62 -3.32 4.06
CA THR A 111 0.34 -3.34 4.77
C THR A 111 0.53 -3.42 6.29
N LEU A 112 1.48 -4.23 6.79
CA LEU A 112 1.83 -4.26 8.21
C LEU A 112 2.40 -2.92 8.69
N SER A 113 3.13 -2.19 7.85
CA SER A 113 3.59 -0.83 8.15
C SER A 113 2.43 0.18 8.27
N VAL A 114 1.31 -0.05 7.58
CA VAL A 114 0.08 0.75 7.74
C VAL A 114 -0.65 0.36 9.03
N PHE A 115 -0.79 -0.94 9.33
CA PHE A 115 -1.40 -1.39 10.58
C PHE A 115 -0.62 -0.94 11.83
N SER A 116 0.73 -0.93 11.77
CA SER A 116 1.55 -0.41 12.87
C SER A 116 1.22 1.05 13.19
N ARG A 117 0.95 1.89 12.17
CA ARG A 117 0.58 3.30 12.39
C ARG A 117 -0.77 3.40 13.08
N TYR A 118 -1.77 2.66 12.62
CA TYR A 118 -3.08 2.61 13.29
C TYR A 118 -3.00 2.04 14.71
N GLU A 119 -2.11 1.08 14.98
CA GLU A 119 -1.84 0.58 16.34
C GLU A 119 -1.16 1.64 17.21
N ASP A 120 -0.20 2.40 16.67
CA ASP A 120 0.48 3.46 17.40
C ASP A 120 -0.45 4.66 17.68
N ASP A 121 -1.25 5.11 16.70
CA ASP A 121 -2.30 6.11 16.87
C ASP A 121 -3.33 5.67 17.94
N PHE A 122 -3.74 4.40 17.91
CA PHE A 122 -4.60 3.81 18.93
C PHE A 122 -3.97 3.80 20.33
N ARG A 123 -2.66 3.54 20.43
CA ARG A 123 -1.90 3.53 21.70
C ARG A 123 -1.68 4.95 22.25
N GLU A 124 -1.39 5.92 21.39
CA GLU A 124 -1.22 7.33 21.78
C GLU A 124 -2.54 7.99 22.20
N ALA A 125 -3.68 7.52 21.69
CA ALA A 125 -5.01 7.99 22.07
C ALA A 125 -5.44 7.60 23.52
N PHE A 126 -4.68 6.77 24.24
CA PHE A 126 -5.03 6.38 25.61
C PHE A 126 -4.85 7.56 26.60
N PRO A 127 -5.86 7.83 27.45
CA PRO A 127 -5.74 8.85 28.49
C PRO A 127 -4.68 8.48 29.55
N LEU A 128 -3.81 9.43 29.88
CA LEU A 128 -2.80 9.27 30.93
C LEU A 128 -3.43 9.13 32.32
N GLY A 129 -3.02 8.10 33.08
CA GLY A 129 -3.33 7.97 34.51
C GLY A 129 -4.69 7.35 34.86
N THR A 130 -5.52 6.96 33.89
CA THR A 130 -6.76 6.19 34.13
C THR A 130 -6.58 4.71 33.80
N GLN A 131 -7.46 3.85 34.33
CA GLN A 131 -7.46 2.42 33.98
C GLN A 131 -7.68 2.25 32.47
N PRO A 132 -6.78 1.57 31.75
CA PRO A 132 -6.82 1.51 30.29
C PRO A 132 -8.04 0.74 29.76
N THR A 133 -8.58 -0.20 30.52
CA THR A 133 -9.71 -1.07 30.14
C THR A 133 -11.10 -0.52 30.47
N SER A 134 -11.16 0.66 31.12
CA SER A 134 -12.42 1.30 31.54
C SER A 134 -13.21 1.93 30.39
N ASP A 135 -14.52 2.08 30.55
CA ASP A 135 -15.42 2.70 29.59
C ASP A 135 -14.98 4.12 29.17
N TYR A 136 -14.37 4.89 30.08
CA TYR A 136 -13.82 6.21 29.75
C TYR A 136 -12.67 6.11 28.74
N SER A 137 -11.71 5.22 29.00
CA SER A 137 -10.57 4.96 28.12
C SER A 137 -11.04 4.42 26.77
N TYR A 138 -12.01 3.49 26.76
CA TYR A 138 -12.62 2.98 25.54
C TYR A 138 -13.20 4.10 24.68
N ASN A 139 -14.02 4.99 25.25
CA ASN A 139 -14.65 6.07 24.49
C ASN A 139 -13.64 7.07 23.91
N ARG A 140 -12.43 7.19 24.47
CA ARG A 140 -11.32 7.97 23.88
C ARG A 140 -10.69 7.28 22.68
N VAL A 141 -10.37 6.00 22.79
CA VAL A 141 -9.65 5.26 21.74
C VAL A 141 -10.55 4.66 20.66
N ARG A 142 -11.87 4.62 20.88
CA ARG A 142 -12.87 3.97 20.01
C ARG A 142 -12.73 4.32 18.53
N GLN A 143 -12.46 5.57 18.19
CA GLN A 143 -12.33 5.98 16.78
C GLN A 143 -11.11 5.34 16.11
N HIS A 144 -9.93 5.42 16.75
CA HIS A 144 -8.71 4.78 16.27
C HIS A 144 -8.82 3.24 16.24
N LEU A 145 -9.52 2.65 17.23
CA LEU A 145 -9.83 1.22 17.22
C LEU A 145 -10.67 0.84 16.00
N LEU A 146 -11.73 1.60 15.70
CA LEU A 146 -12.59 1.33 14.54
C LEU A 146 -11.83 1.51 13.22
N GLN A 147 -10.96 2.51 13.09
CA GLN A 147 -10.10 2.71 11.92
C GLN A 147 -9.14 1.53 11.71
N LEU A 148 -8.53 0.99 12.78
CA LEU A 148 -7.72 -0.22 12.70
C LEU A 148 -8.56 -1.43 12.24
N MET A 149 -9.77 -1.62 12.77
CA MET A 149 -10.65 -2.73 12.37
C MET A 149 -11.14 -2.59 10.92
N GLU A 150 -11.43 -1.37 10.46
CA GLU A 150 -11.79 -1.06 9.08
C GLU A 150 -10.62 -1.35 8.13
N ALA A 151 -9.41 -0.88 8.46
CA ALA A 151 -8.21 -1.20 7.68
C ALA A 151 -7.95 -2.73 7.61
N LEU A 152 -8.11 -3.47 8.72
CA LEU A 152 -8.00 -4.93 8.69
C LEU A 152 -9.04 -5.56 7.74
N ARG A 153 -10.28 -5.07 7.73
CA ARG A 153 -11.36 -5.55 6.85
C ARG A 153 -11.09 -5.26 5.37
N ASP A 154 -10.56 -4.08 5.04
CA ASP A 154 -10.30 -3.68 3.65
C ASP A 154 -9.10 -4.43 3.04
N TYR A 155 -8.02 -4.58 3.80
CA TYR A 155 -6.81 -5.25 3.31
C TYR A 155 -6.92 -6.78 3.31
N THR A 156 -7.69 -7.38 4.23
CA THR A 156 -7.74 -8.85 4.36
C THR A 156 -8.15 -9.56 3.06
N PRO A 157 -9.24 -9.21 2.36
CA PRO A 157 -9.65 -9.83 1.10
C PRO A 157 -8.58 -9.79 0.00
N HIS A 158 -7.64 -8.84 0.02
CA HIS A 158 -6.55 -8.78 -0.95
C HIS A 158 -5.60 -9.98 -0.83
N PHE A 159 -5.36 -10.44 0.39
CA PHE A 159 -4.46 -11.55 0.70
C PHE A 159 -5.18 -12.92 0.76
N LEU A 160 -6.46 -12.99 0.36
CA LEU A 160 -7.23 -14.22 0.29
C LEU A 160 -7.41 -14.71 -1.16
N PRO A 161 -7.61 -16.04 -1.36
CA PRO A 161 -8.07 -16.56 -2.64
C PRO A 161 -9.43 -15.95 -3.03
N PRO A 162 -9.64 -15.55 -4.30
CA PRO A 162 -8.79 -15.83 -5.47
C PRO A 162 -7.73 -14.76 -5.77
N GLN A 163 -7.67 -13.64 -5.03
CA GLN A 163 -6.76 -12.53 -5.32
C GLN A 163 -5.29 -12.90 -5.10
N GLU A 164 -5.02 -13.53 -3.94
CA GLU A 164 -3.72 -14.12 -3.63
C GLU A 164 -3.77 -15.65 -3.84
N PRO A 165 -3.12 -16.19 -4.89
CA PRO A 165 -3.14 -17.62 -5.16
C PRO A 165 -2.16 -18.44 -4.31
N GLN A 166 -1.14 -17.81 -3.70
CA GLN A 166 -0.13 -18.49 -2.91
C GLN A 166 -0.55 -18.57 -1.44
N ALA A 167 -1.07 -19.72 -1.02
CA ALA A 167 -1.52 -19.95 0.36
C ALA A 167 -0.49 -19.58 1.43
N ILE A 168 0.82 -19.75 1.18
CA ILE A 168 1.88 -19.35 2.12
C ILE A 168 1.88 -17.83 2.39
N MET A 169 1.62 -17.00 1.38
CA MET A 169 1.51 -15.55 1.55
C MET A 169 0.27 -15.20 2.38
N SER A 170 -0.87 -15.80 2.07
CA SER A 170 -2.11 -15.66 2.86
C SER A 170 -1.93 -16.06 4.32
N LEU A 171 -1.28 -17.21 4.60
CA LEU A 171 -1.05 -17.70 5.97
C LEU A 171 -0.07 -16.80 6.73
N ASN A 172 1.00 -16.29 6.10
CA ASN A 172 1.91 -15.32 6.70
C ASN A 172 1.20 -14.00 7.06
N TYR A 173 0.35 -13.49 6.15
CA TYR A 173 -0.46 -12.30 6.40
C TYR A 173 -1.43 -12.52 7.57
N LEU A 174 -2.16 -13.64 7.58
CA LEU A 174 -3.13 -13.96 8.62
C LEU A 174 -2.47 -14.18 9.98
N ASP A 175 -1.28 -14.78 10.05
CA ASP A 175 -0.46 -14.87 11.27
C ASP A 175 -0.15 -13.47 11.82
N ALA A 176 0.39 -12.58 10.99
CA ALA A 176 0.71 -11.22 11.39
C ALA A 176 -0.53 -10.42 11.87
N VAL A 177 -1.64 -10.51 11.15
CA VAL A 177 -2.92 -9.86 11.54
C VAL A 177 -3.52 -10.46 12.82
N THR A 178 -3.47 -11.78 12.99
CA THR A 178 -3.98 -12.42 14.21
C THR A 178 -3.13 -11.98 15.43
N ASN A 179 -1.81 -11.82 15.25
CA ASN A 179 -0.94 -11.23 16.26
C ASN A 179 -1.25 -9.75 16.54
N THR A 180 -1.69 -8.95 15.57
CA THR A 180 -2.22 -7.60 15.80
C THR A 180 -3.47 -7.65 16.69
N LEU A 181 -4.43 -8.53 16.40
CA LEU A 181 -5.63 -8.69 17.25
C LEU A 181 -5.29 -9.15 18.68
N HIS A 182 -4.28 -10.01 18.83
CA HIS A 182 -3.79 -10.44 20.15
C HIS A 182 -3.18 -9.30 20.98
N ARG A 183 -2.68 -8.22 20.38
CA ARG A 183 -2.12 -7.06 21.09
C ARG A 183 -3.19 -6.08 21.60
N LEU A 184 -4.43 -6.17 21.11
CA LEU A 184 -5.51 -5.30 21.56
C LEU A 184 -5.91 -5.63 23.00
N PRO A 185 -6.22 -4.63 23.85
CA PRO A 185 -6.67 -4.88 25.22
C PRO A 185 -8.01 -5.62 25.24
N ASP A 186 -8.26 -6.34 26.34
CA ASP A 186 -9.59 -6.82 26.68
C ASP A 186 -10.27 -5.78 27.57
N TRP A 187 -11.52 -5.43 27.23
CA TRP A 187 -12.25 -4.35 27.90
C TRP A 187 -13.06 -4.87 29.09
N ASP A 188 -13.16 -4.08 30.17
CA ASP A 188 -13.94 -4.45 31.36
C ASP A 188 -15.43 -4.65 31.00
N SER A 189 -15.93 -3.83 30.06
CA SER A 189 -17.29 -3.90 29.54
C SER A 189 -17.37 -4.84 28.33
N TYR A 190 -18.17 -5.91 28.47
CA TYR A 190 -18.44 -6.90 27.42
C TYR A 190 -18.93 -6.27 26.09
N GLN A 191 -19.62 -5.13 26.16
CA GLN A 191 -20.09 -4.44 24.95
C GLN A 191 -18.95 -3.90 24.09
N HIS A 192 -17.84 -3.51 24.71
CA HIS A 192 -16.65 -2.94 24.05
C HIS A 192 -15.75 -4.03 23.47
N GLN A 193 -15.76 -5.22 24.08
CA GLN A 193 -15.12 -6.43 23.55
C GLN A 193 -15.68 -6.88 22.18
N ARG A 194 -16.91 -6.45 21.82
CA ARG A 194 -17.59 -6.84 20.58
C ARG A 194 -16.74 -6.64 19.32
N HIS A 195 -16.01 -5.53 19.19
CA HIS A 195 -15.23 -5.27 17.97
C HIS A 195 -14.04 -6.21 17.80
N LYS A 196 -13.32 -6.50 18.90
CA LYS A 196 -12.23 -7.50 18.91
C LYS A 196 -12.77 -8.91 18.62
N ASN A 197 -13.95 -9.24 19.16
CA ASN A 197 -14.65 -10.49 18.89
C ASN A 197 -15.06 -10.63 17.42
N GLU A 198 -15.71 -9.63 16.82
CA GLU A 198 -16.11 -9.63 15.40
C GLU A 198 -14.89 -9.78 14.48
N ALA A 199 -13.77 -9.09 14.79
CA ALA A 199 -12.54 -9.19 14.02
C ALA A 199 -11.93 -10.61 14.09
N TYR A 200 -11.92 -11.25 15.27
CA TYR A 200 -11.52 -12.66 15.36
C TYR A 200 -12.43 -13.58 14.54
N ASP A 201 -13.74 -13.37 14.56
CA ASP A 201 -14.71 -14.21 13.84
C ASP A 201 -14.60 -14.02 12.31
N GLU A 202 -14.13 -12.87 11.84
CA GLU A 202 -13.79 -12.61 10.43
C GLU A 202 -12.46 -13.23 10.03
N ILE A 203 -11.41 -13.08 10.85
CA ILE A 203 -10.09 -13.68 10.61
C ILE A 203 -10.15 -15.20 10.71
N ALA A 204 -10.96 -15.79 11.61
CA ALA A 204 -11.18 -17.24 11.68
C ALA A 204 -11.74 -17.81 10.36
N LYS A 205 -12.73 -17.13 9.76
CA LYS A 205 -13.26 -17.48 8.43
C LYS A 205 -12.19 -17.32 7.35
N ALA A 206 -11.38 -16.26 7.42
CA ALA A 206 -10.27 -16.05 6.48
C ALA A 206 -9.23 -17.19 6.53
N TRP A 207 -8.84 -17.64 7.74
CA TRP A 207 -8.00 -18.83 7.92
C TRP A 207 -8.66 -20.08 7.33
N ALA A 208 -9.92 -20.37 7.68
CA ALA A 208 -10.66 -21.51 7.17
C ALA A 208 -10.73 -21.53 5.63
N LEU A 209 -10.99 -20.38 5.00
CA LEU A 209 -10.99 -20.22 3.54
C LEU A 209 -9.63 -20.55 2.90
N VAL A 210 -8.53 -20.04 3.45
CA VAL A 210 -7.17 -20.27 2.95
C VAL A 210 -6.76 -21.73 3.11
N ILE A 211 -7.03 -22.33 4.28
CA ILE A 211 -6.73 -23.74 4.58
C ILE A 211 -7.49 -24.67 3.62
N ARG A 212 -8.78 -24.41 3.40
CA ARG A 212 -9.64 -25.16 2.49
C ARG A 212 -9.23 -25.03 1.02
N GLU A 213 -8.56 -23.95 0.63
CA GLU A 213 -8.03 -23.80 -0.73
C GLU A 213 -6.64 -24.43 -0.87
N ALA A 214 -5.79 -24.33 0.16
CA ALA A 214 -4.48 -24.98 0.22
C ALA A 214 -4.60 -26.53 0.19
N SER A 215 -5.61 -27.08 0.88
CA SER A 215 -5.89 -28.51 0.91
C SER A 215 -6.23 -29.06 -0.49
N LYS A 216 -7.03 -28.34 -1.28
CA LYS A 216 -7.37 -28.71 -2.66
C LYS A 216 -6.16 -28.67 -3.61
N ARG A 217 -5.35 -27.61 -3.54
CA ARG A 217 -4.30 -27.33 -4.54
C ARG A 217 -3.05 -28.20 -4.41
N ALA A 218 -2.65 -28.51 -3.18
CA ALA A 218 -1.40 -29.24 -2.89
C ALA A 218 -1.63 -30.47 -2.00
N GLY A 219 -2.87 -30.98 -1.94
CA GLY A 219 -3.26 -32.07 -1.05
C GLY A 219 -3.02 -31.76 0.43
N GLY A 220 -2.90 -30.48 0.83
CA GLY A 220 -2.56 -30.07 2.20
C GLY A 220 -1.07 -30.14 2.57
N PHE A 221 -0.17 -30.63 1.70
CA PHE A 221 1.23 -30.90 2.05
C PHE A 221 1.96 -29.70 2.67
N HIS A 222 1.82 -28.51 2.09
CA HIS A 222 2.44 -27.28 2.57
C HIS A 222 1.95 -26.81 3.96
N LEU A 223 0.80 -27.33 4.43
CA LEU A 223 0.28 -27.01 5.76
C LEU A 223 1.04 -27.77 6.85
N GLN A 224 1.39 -29.04 6.61
CA GLN A 224 2.11 -29.88 7.57
C GLN A 224 3.56 -29.43 7.78
N PHE A 225 4.30 -29.13 6.71
CA PHE A 225 5.72 -28.76 6.81
C PHE A 225 5.95 -27.30 7.23
N GLY A 226 4.89 -26.47 7.31
CA GLY A 226 4.98 -25.06 7.70
C GLY A 226 4.80 -24.78 9.19
N GLY A 227 4.50 -25.78 10.02
CA GLY A 227 4.17 -25.59 11.45
C GLY A 227 2.89 -24.78 11.69
N TRP A 228 2.01 -24.72 10.69
CA TRP A 228 0.77 -23.94 10.73
C TRP A 228 -0.25 -24.51 11.71
N ASP A 229 -0.17 -25.81 12.01
CA ASP A 229 -0.94 -26.49 13.04
C ASP A 229 -0.62 -25.96 14.44
N GLN A 230 0.66 -25.90 14.80
CA GLN A 230 1.10 -25.38 16.10
C GLN A 230 0.72 -23.89 16.24
N LYS A 231 1.02 -23.08 15.22
CA LYS A 231 0.67 -21.64 15.22
C LYS A 231 -0.83 -21.40 15.37
N LEU A 232 -1.66 -22.10 14.60
CA LEU A 232 -3.11 -21.89 14.62
C LEU A 232 -3.74 -22.37 15.94
N VAL A 233 -3.22 -23.46 16.52
CA VAL A 233 -3.63 -23.90 17.87
C VAL A 233 -3.23 -22.88 18.94
N GLU A 234 -2.05 -22.28 18.85
CA GLU A 234 -1.60 -21.20 19.73
C GLU A 234 -2.50 -19.95 19.62
N HIS A 235 -2.80 -19.50 18.38
CA HIS A 235 -3.72 -18.40 18.12
C HIS A 235 -5.14 -18.70 18.64
N ASN A 236 -5.62 -19.94 18.47
CA ASN A 236 -6.91 -20.35 19.00
C ASN A 236 -6.95 -20.29 20.53
N HIS A 237 -5.88 -20.74 21.21
CA HIS A 237 -5.77 -20.62 22.66
C HIS A 237 -5.77 -19.16 23.12
N LYS A 238 -4.96 -18.29 22.51
CA LYS A 238 -4.88 -16.85 22.83
C LYS A 238 -6.19 -16.09 22.57
N SER A 239 -6.97 -16.51 21.58
CA SER A 239 -8.28 -15.92 21.24
C SER A 239 -9.45 -16.44 22.09
N GLY A 240 -9.21 -17.39 23.01
CA GLY A 240 -10.26 -17.99 23.83
C GLY A 240 -11.19 -18.95 23.07
N GLY A 241 -10.68 -19.61 22.02
CA GLY A 241 -11.43 -20.59 21.22
C GLY A 241 -12.06 -20.04 19.94
N ARG A 242 -11.87 -18.75 19.60
CA ARG A 242 -12.52 -18.12 18.43
C ARG A 242 -12.02 -18.59 17.07
N LEU A 243 -10.82 -19.16 16.99
CA LEU A 243 -10.29 -19.75 15.76
C LEU A 243 -10.59 -21.26 15.65
N GLU A 244 -11.50 -21.81 16.45
CA GLU A 244 -11.84 -23.24 16.45
C GLU A 244 -12.35 -23.73 15.08
N GLU A 245 -13.12 -22.92 14.34
CA GLU A 245 -13.53 -23.21 12.96
C GLU A 245 -12.32 -23.50 12.06
N ALA A 246 -11.31 -22.62 12.10
CA ALA A 246 -10.08 -22.75 11.34
C ALA A 246 -9.22 -23.94 11.79
N VAL A 247 -9.14 -24.19 13.10
CA VAL A 247 -8.44 -25.38 13.65
C VAL A 247 -9.09 -26.68 13.18
N ASN A 248 -10.42 -26.72 13.11
CA ASN A 248 -11.16 -27.89 12.64
C ASN A 248 -10.97 -28.13 11.14
N GLU A 249 -11.01 -27.07 10.31
CA GLU A 249 -10.65 -27.15 8.88
C GLU A 249 -9.20 -27.62 8.69
N LEU A 250 -8.25 -27.16 9.51
CA LEU A 250 -6.85 -27.59 9.42
C LEU A 250 -6.68 -29.06 9.81
N ARG A 251 -7.35 -29.51 10.87
CA ARG A 251 -7.39 -30.93 11.27
C ARG A 251 -8.01 -31.80 10.18
N SER A 252 -9.06 -31.32 9.51
CA SER A 252 -9.68 -32.00 8.37
C SER A 252 -8.70 -32.12 7.19
N ALA A 253 -8.06 -31.01 6.81
CA ALA A 253 -7.07 -30.97 5.71
C ALA A 253 -5.85 -31.87 5.98
N VAL A 254 -5.32 -31.87 7.21
CA VAL A 254 -4.18 -32.70 7.62
C VAL A 254 -4.58 -34.17 7.78
N GLY A 255 -5.77 -34.44 8.34
CA GLY A 255 -6.31 -35.80 8.48
C GLY A 255 -6.57 -36.46 7.13
N PHE A 256 -7.01 -35.70 6.13
CA PHE A 256 -7.17 -36.19 4.75
C PHE A 256 -5.84 -36.63 4.11
N MET A 257 -4.69 -36.11 4.55
CA MET A 257 -3.37 -36.62 4.13
C MET A 257 -2.96 -37.91 4.84
N GLN A 258 -3.27 -38.06 6.13
CA GLN A 258 -2.98 -39.31 6.86
C GLN A 258 -3.89 -40.45 6.38
N ALA A 259 -5.13 -40.11 6.00
CA ALA A 259 -5.96 -40.94 5.15
C ALA A 259 -5.25 -41.16 3.80
N GLY A 260 -4.83 -40.13 3.07
CA GLY A 260 -4.14 -40.27 1.77
C GLY A 260 -2.89 -41.18 1.75
N SER A 261 -2.20 -41.39 2.89
CA SER A 261 -1.07 -42.33 3.01
C SER A 261 -1.44 -43.73 3.53
N SER A 262 -2.68 -43.97 3.95
CA SER A 262 -3.16 -45.28 4.48
C SER A 262 -4.54 -45.73 3.95
N SER A 263 -5.21 -44.90 3.16
CA SER A 263 -6.50 -45.11 2.52
C SER A 263 -6.42 -44.66 1.05
N ALA A 264 -5.86 -45.54 0.23
CA ALA A 264 -6.33 -45.64 -1.14
C ALA A 264 -7.85 -45.88 -1.11
N SER A 265 -8.62 -45.19 -1.96
CA SER A 265 -10.01 -45.58 -2.21
C SER A 265 -10.03 -47.05 -2.66
N PRO A 266 -10.85 -47.93 -2.02
CA PRO A 266 -10.75 -49.39 -2.14
C PRO A 266 -11.35 -49.93 -3.46
N GLY A 267 -10.86 -49.43 -4.59
CA GLY A 267 -11.24 -49.87 -5.93
C GLY A 267 -10.18 -49.52 -6.98
N VAL A 268 -9.78 -48.24 -7.07
CA VAL A 268 -8.92 -47.76 -8.17
C VAL A 268 -7.44 -48.16 -7.99
N SER A 269 -6.97 -48.27 -6.75
CA SER A 269 -5.59 -48.73 -6.48
C SER A 269 -5.43 -50.24 -6.63
N ASP A 270 -6.44 -51.03 -6.22
CA ASP A 270 -6.41 -52.49 -6.35
C ASP A 270 -6.48 -52.95 -7.81
N GLU A 271 -7.29 -52.28 -8.66
CA GLU A 271 -7.24 -52.51 -10.11
C GLU A 271 -5.86 -52.22 -10.69
N ARG A 272 -5.23 -51.08 -10.33
CA ARG A 272 -3.87 -50.75 -10.80
C ARG A 272 -2.80 -51.70 -10.27
N ALA A 273 -2.95 -52.20 -9.04
CA ALA A 273 -2.05 -53.21 -8.47
C ALA A 273 -2.21 -54.55 -9.17
N ASN A 274 -3.44 -55.01 -9.40
CA ASN A 274 -3.75 -56.25 -10.14
C ASN A 274 -3.27 -56.18 -11.59
N ILE A 275 -3.51 -55.07 -12.31
CA ILE A 275 -3.00 -54.85 -13.67
C ILE A 275 -1.46 -54.92 -13.69
N ARG A 276 -0.78 -54.29 -12.73
CA ARG A 276 0.69 -54.40 -12.62
C ARG A 276 1.14 -55.82 -12.34
N GLN A 277 0.50 -56.55 -11.43
CA GLN A 277 0.85 -57.93 -11.14
C GLN A 277 0.63 -58.83 -12.36
N GLN A 278 -0.50 -58.70 -13.08
CA GLN A 278 -0.79 -59.45 -14.31
C GLN A 278 0.20 -59.16 -15.45
N LEU A 279 0.70 -57.93 -15.55
CA LEU A 279 1.76 -57.56 -16.50
C LEU A 279 3.11 -58.18 -16.10
N PHE A 280 3.44 -58.24 -14.81
CA PHE A 280 4.66 -58.89 -14.31
C PHE A 280 4.62 -60.42 -14.37
N SER A 281 3.45 -61.04 -14.20
CA SER A 281 3.26 -62.50 -14.32
C SER A 281 3.03 -62.96 -15.77
N GLY A 282 3.02 -62.04 -16.74
CA GLY A 282 2.80 -62.37 -18.16
C GLY A 282 1.41 -62.90 -18.50
N SER A 283 0.44 -62.80 -17.58
CA SER A 283 -0.93 -63.30 -17.74
C SER A 283 -1.92 -62.23 -18.22
N TYR A 284 -1.46 -61.01 -18.47
CA TYR A 284 -2.28 -59.92 -18.97
C TYR A 284 -2.83 -60.24 -20.38
N GLY A 285 -4.15 -60.38 -20.48
CA GLY A 285 -4.84 -60.71 -21.74
C GLY A 285 -5.20 -62.18 -21.95
N GLN A 286 -4.81 -63.10 -21.05
CA GLN A 286 -5.07 -64.55 -21.23
C GLN A 286 -6.56 -64.96 -21.26
N GLN A 287 -7.47 -64.04 -20.87
CA GLN A 287 -8.91 -64.26 -20.82
C GLN A 287 -9.67 -63.69 -22.03
N LEU A 288 -8.97 -63.04 -22.97
CA LEU A 288 -9.53 -62.64 -24.27
C LEU A 288 -9.26 -63.76 -25.28
N GLY A 289 -10.23 -64.67 -25.41
CA GLY A 289 -10.13 -65.84 -26.27
C GLY A 289 -9.86 -65.47 -27.73
N VAL A 290 -8.70 -65.90 -28.24
CA VAL A 290 -8.36 -65.78 -29.66
C VAL A 290 -9.25 -66.74 -30.45
N GLY A 291 -10.12 -66.19 -31.31
CA GLY A 291 -10.98 -66.97 -32.19
C GLY A 291 -10.14 -67.82 -33.15
N HIS A 292 -10.19 -69.14 -33.01
CA HIS A 292 -9.51 -70.06 -33.90
C HIS A 292 -10.25 -70.10 -35.24
N GLY A 293 -9.59 -69.65 -36.31
CA GLY A 293 -10.10 -69.83 -37.67
C GLY A 293 -10.16 -71.31 -38.05
N GLY A 294 -11.29 -71.74 -38.60
CA GLY A 294 -11.50 -73.05 -39.24
C GLY A 294 -11.59 -72.90 -40.75
N TRP A 295 -11.19 -73.96 -41.46
CA TRP A 295 -11.08 -74.05 -42.92
C TRP A 295 -12.45 -74.20 -43.61
#